data_AF-A0A060BW89-F1
#
_entry.id   AF-A0A060BW89-F1
#
_cell.length_a   1.000
_cell.length_b   1.000
_cell.length_c   1.000
_cell.angle_alpha   90.00
_cell.angle_beta   90.00
_cell.angle_gamma   90.00
#
_symmetry.space_group_name_H-M   'P 1'
#
loop_
_entity.id
_entity.type
_entity.pdbx_description
1 polymer ?
#
loop_
_entity_poly.entity_id
_entity_poly.type
_entity_poly.pdbx_seq_one_letter_code
_entity_poly.pdbx_strand_id
1 'polypeptide(L)'
;KLTFMGNEIAQDGEWNHDAAIDWSCLDDPRHDQIRALVADLNRLYRSTTALWSQDFDPAGFQWLTSDDADHNTLSFVRMGDDGSQMIVVVNFSGEAWQNYKIPLTAAGSWTEVLT
;
A
#
# COMPACT_ATOMS: atom_id res chain seq x y z
N LYS A 1 1.17 -12.24 -0.75
CA LYS A 1 2.41 -11.55 -0.30
C LYS A 1 2.83 -12.17 1.04
N LEU A 2 4.09 -12.03 1.48
CA LEU A 2 4.60 -12.66 2.70
C LEU A 2 5.31 -11.62 3.58
N THR A 3 4.96 -11.61 4.86
CA THR A 3 5.64 -10.87 5.94
C THR A 3 5.82 -11.81 7.13
N PHE A 4 6.73 -11.49 8.05
CA PHE A 4 7.01 -12.31 9.23
C PHE A 4 6.30 -11.77 10.47
N MET A 5 6.01 -12.65 11.43
CA MET A 5 5.31 -12.29 12.67
C MET A 5 6.05 -11.19 13.45
N GLY A 6 5.30 -10.25 14.00
CA GLY A 6 5.82 -9.05 14.66
C GLY A 6 5.84 -7.81 13.76
N ASN A 7 6.01 -7.98 12.44
CA ASN A 7 5.99 -6.84 11.51
C ASN A 7 4.60 -6.19 11.44
N GLU A 8 3.54 -6.97 11.58
CA GLU A 8 2.15 -6.51 11.53
C GLU A 8 1.76 -5.61 12.71
N ILE A 9 2.54 -5.63 13.80
CA ILE A 9 2.37 -4.75 14.97
C ILE A 9 3.52 -3.77 15.12
N ALA A 10 4.43 -3.69 14.14
CA ALA A 10 5.66 -2.91 14.20
C ALA A 10 6.44 -3.15 15.50
N GLN A 11 6.71 -4.40 15.85
CA GLN A 11 7.54 -4.72 17.04
C GLN A 11 8.87 -3.95 17.00
N ASP A 12 9.24 -3.29 18.10
CA ASP A 12 10.46 -2.47 18.20
C ASP A 12 11.74 -3.30 18.23
N GLY A 13 11.75 -4.35 19.05
CA GLY A 13 12.91 -5.23 19.20
C GLY A 13 13.10 -6.15 18.01
N GLU A 14 14.36 -6.51 17.72
CA GLU A 14 14.65 -7.59 16.77
C GLU A 14 13.94 -8.88 17.17
N TRP A 15 13.58 -9.69 16.17
CA TRP A 15 13.00 -11.00 16.43
C TRP A 15 14.00 -11.88 17.20
N ASN A 16 13.53 -12.49 18.29
CA ASN A 16 14.30 -13.40 19.12
C ASN A 16 13.58 -14.76 19.19
N HIS A 17 14.21 -15.80 18.63
CA HIS A 17 13.68 -17.16 18.65
C HIS A 17 13.53 -17.77 20.07
N ASP A 18 14.26 -17.25 21.06
CA ASP A 18 14.17 -17.66 22.47
C ASP A 18 13.11 -16.88 23.26
N ALA A 19 12.42 -15.93 22.62
CA ALA A 19 11.39 -15.10 23.25
C ALA A 19 10.08 -15.11 22.46
N ALA A 20 9.01 -14.68 23.11
CA ALA A 20 7.73 -14.42 22.44
C ALA A 20 7.79 -13.10 21.65
N ILE A 21 6.84 -12.93 20.72
CA ILE A 21 6.53 -11.62 20.14
C ILE A 21 6.15 -10.64 21.26
N ASP A 22 6.58 -9.40 21.11
CA ASP A 22 6.30 -8.32 22.06
C ASP A 22 4.85 -7.85 21.95
N TRP A 23 3.94 -8.65 22.50
CA TRP A 23 2.52 -8.32 22.49
C TRP A 23 2.19 -7.06 23.31
N SER A 24 3.05 -6.65 24.24
CA SER A 24 2.88 -5.41 25.00
C SER A 24 3.02 -4.15 24.16
N CYS A 25 3.61 -4.21 22.96
CA CYS A 25 3.60 -3.10 22.00
C CYS A 25 2.16 -2.61 21.70
N LEU A 26 1.16 -3.50 21.75
CA LEU A 26 -0.24 -3.14 21.47
C LEU A 26 -0.90 -2.26 22.53
N ASP A 27 -0.26 -2.06 23.69
CA ASP A 27 -0.71 -1.08 24.67
C ASP A 27 -0.42 0.37 24.22
N ASP A 28 0.48 0.54 23.25
CA ASP A 28 0.74 1.83 22.59
C ASP A 28 -0.12 1.96 21.32
N PRO A 29 -0.98 3.01 21.23
CA PRO A 29 -1.86 3.24 20.09
C PRO A 29 -1.15 3.27 18.73
N ARG A 30 0.14 3.64 18.68
CA ARG A 30 0.91 3.71 17.43
C ARG A 30 1.10 2.34 16.79
N HIS A 31 1.36 1.31 17.60
CA HIS A 31 1.49 -0.07 17.12
C HIS A 31 0.12 -0.65 16.74
N ASP A 32 -0.92 -0.33 17.51
CA ASP A 32 -2.30 -0.75 17.22
C ASP A 32 -2.79 -0.18 15.87
N GLN A 33 -2.42 1.06 15.56
CA GLN A 33 -2.70 1.70 14.26
C GLN A 33 -2.01 1.00 13.09
N ILE A 34 -0.76 0.56 13.25
CA ILE A 34 -0.08 -0.26 12.22
C ILE A 34 -0.82 -1.59 12.03
N ARG A 35 -1.21 -2.26 13.13
CA ARG A 35 -2.00 -3.49 13.06
C ARG A 35 -3.32 -3.28 12.31
N ALA A 36 -4.02 -2.18 12.59
CA ALA A 36 -5.25 -1.83 11.91
C ALA A 36 -5.03 -1.59 10.41
N LEU A 37 -3.99 -0.82 10.04
CA LEU A 37 -3.61 -0.58 8.65
C LEU A 37 -3.29 -1.89 7.92
N VAL A 38 -2.55 -2.82 8.54
CA VAL A 38 -2.26 -4.13 7.94
C VAL A 38 -3.54 -4.96 7.75
N ALA A 39 -4.50 -4.87 8.67
CA ALA A 39 -5.80 -5.51 8.51
C ALA A 39 -6.60 -4.90 7.33
N ASP A 40 -6.60 -3.57 7.20
CA ASP A 40 -7.25 -2.86 6.09
C ASP A 40 -6.60 -3.16 4.73
N LEU A 41 -5.27 -3.16 4.67
CA LEU A 41 -4.50 -3.57 3.49
C LEU A 41 -4.84 -4.99 3.05
N ASN A 42 -4.94 -5.93 3.98
CA ASN A 42 -5.31 -7.31 3.68
C ASN A 42 -6.77 -7.43 3.20
N ARG A 43 -7.70 -6.65 3.78
CA ARG A 43 -9.09 -6.57 3.31
C ARG A 43 -9.13 -6.06 1.87
N LEU A 44 -8.49 -4.92 1.61
CA LEU A 44 -8.44 -4.29 0.29
C LEU A 44 -7.78 -5.20 -0.75
N TYR A 45 -6.67 -5.83 -0.42
CA TYR A 45 -5.96 -6.76 -1.29
C TYR A 45 -6.86 -7.92 -1.73
N ARG A 46 -7.63 -8.51 -0.79
CA ARG A 46 -8.51 -9.64 -1.09
C ARG A 46 -9.76 -9.24 -1.88
N SER A 47 -10.30 -8.03 -1.64
CA SER A 47 -11.51 -7.56 -2.31
C SER A 47 -11.26 -6.91 -3.67
N THR A 48 -10.01 -6.64 -4.03
CA THR A 48 -9.64 -5.91 -5.25
C THR A 48 -8.85 -6.81 -6.20
N THR A 49 -9.54 -7.36 -7.20
CA THR A 49 -8.98 -8.26 -8.24
C THR A 49 -7.76 -7.67 -8.93
N ALA A 50 -7.80 -6.38 -9.29
CA ALA A 50 -6.67 -5.67 -9.89
C ALA A 50 -5.33 -5.79 -9.13
N LEU A 51 -5.35 -6.02 -7.81
CA LEU A 51 -4.13 -6.10 -7.01
C LEU A 51 -3.39 -7.44 -7.12
N TRP A 52 -4.01 -8.48 -7.70
CA TRP A 52 -3.43 -9.82 -7.77
C TRP A 52 -3.74 -10.63 -9.04
N SER A 53 -4.85 -10.39 -9.75
CA SER A 53 -5.27 -11.31 -10.83
C SER A 53 -4.35 -11.30 -12.05
N GLN A 54 -3.59 -10.23 -12.25
CA GLN A 54 -2.60 -10.09 -13.33
C GLN A 54 -1.17 -9.80 -12.81
N ASP A 55 -0.77 -10.35 -11.67
CA ASP A 55 0.58 -10.12 -11.08
C ASP A 55 1.74 -10.56 -12.00
N PHE A 56 1.50 -11.45 -12.97
CA PHE A 56 2.52 -12.01 -13.88
C PHE A 56 2.32 -11.62 -15.36
N ASP A 57 1.37 -10.73 -15.65
CA ASP A 57 1.12 -10.22 -16.99
C ASP A 57 1.53 -8.73 -17.04
N PRO A 58 2.35 -8.29 -18.01
CA PRO A 58 2.64 -6.88 -18.21
C PRO A 58 1.39 -5.99 -18.35
N ALA A 59 0.26 -6.51 -18.85
CA ALA A 59 -1.01 -5.79 -18.93
C ALA A 59 -1.60 -5.45 -17.55
N GLY A 60 -1.16 -6.13 -16.48
CA GLY A 60 -1.61 -5.92 -15.10
C GLY A 60 -1.02 -4.67 -14.42
N PHE A 61 -0.10 -3.96 -15.08
CA PHE A 61 0.63 -2.83 -14.51
C PHE A 61 0.99 -1.80 -15.57
N GLN A 62 0.84 -0.51 -15.24
CA GLN A 62 1.38 0.58 -16.05
C GLN A 62 1.84 1.75 -15.16
N TRP A 63 3.02 2.30 -15.45
CA TRP A 63 3.48 3.55 -14.83
C TRP A 63 2.64 4.74 -15.29
N LEU A 64 2.29 5.61 -14.34
CA LEU A 64 1.66 6.90 -14.58
C LEU A 64 2.69 8.04 -14.41
N THR A 65 3.45 7.98 -13.33
CA THR A 65 4.61 8.85 -13.06
C THR A 65 5.71 7.99 -12.45
N SER A 66 6.85 7.88 -13.13
CA SER A 66 7.98 7.04 -12.70
C SER A 66 9.28 7.82 -12.47
N ASP A 67 9.30 9.10 -12.82
CA ASP A 67 10.49 9.93 -12.96
C ASP A 67 10.37 11.28 -12.21
N ASP A 68 9.57 11.33 -11.14
CA ASP A 68 9.40 12.52 -10.31
C ASP A 68 10.23 12.48 -9.02
N ALA A 69 11.55 12.43 -9.21
CA ALA A 69 12.52 12.40 -8.11
C ALA A 69 12.54 13.70 -7.30
N ASP A 70 12.23 14.85 -7.92
CA ASP A 70 12.20 16.15 -7.25
C ASP A 70 11.13 16.21 -6.15
N HIS A 71 9.98 15.56 -6.36
CA HIS A 71 8.93 15.43 -5.34
C HIS A 71 9.04 14.14 -4.51
N ASN A 72 9.92 13.21 -4.89
CA ASN A 72 10.06 11.87 -4.34
C ASN A 72 8.73 11.09 -4.35
N THR A 73 8.06 11.10 -5.50
CA THR A 73 6.75 10.46 -5.69
C THR A 73 6.76 9.45 -6.84
N LEU A 74 5.87 8.47 -6.76
CA LEU A 74 5.58 7.51 -7.82
C LEU A 74 4.07 7.35 -7.98
N SER A 75 3.61 7.14 -9.20
CA SER A 75 2.24 6.70 -9.43
C SER A 75 2.15 5.65 -10.53
N PHE A 76 1.24 4.71 -10.35
CA PHE A 76 1.00 3.62 -11.30
C PHE A 76 -0.44 3.14 -11.19
N VAL A 77 -0.84 2.36 -12.19
CA VAL A 77 -2.15 1.72 -12.23
C VAL A 77 -1.99 0.20 -12.23
N ARG A 78 -2.86 -0.49 -11.49
CA ARG A 78 -3.03 -1.95 -11.48
C ARG A 78 -4.32 -2.34 -12.16
N MET A 79 -4.27 -3.33 -13.06
CA MET A 79 -5.39 -3.75 -13.90
C MET A 79 -5.80 -5.17 -13.55
N GLY A 80 -7.10 -5.37 -13.34
CA GLY A 80 -7.69 -6.71 -13.23
C GLY A 80 -8.01 -7.30 -14.60
N ASP A 81 -8.00 -8.63 -14.67
CA ASP A 81 -8.54 -9.41 -15.79
C ASP A 81 -10.05 -9.22 -16.02
N ASP A 82 -10.76 -8.69 -15.00
CA ASP A 82 -12.15 -8.26 -15.04
C ASP A 82 -12.33 -6.80 -15.52
N GLY A 83 -11.25 -6.11 -15.89
CA GLY A 83 -11.25 -4.71 -16.31
C GLY A 83 -11.25 -3.70 -15.15
N SER A 84 -11.21 -4.16 -13.90
CA SER A 84 -11.08 -3.27 -12.73
C SER A 84 -9.75 -2.52 -12.75
N GLN A 85 -9.76 -1.32 -12.17
CA GLN A 85 -8.60 -0.44 -12.11
C GLN A 85 -8.34 0.04 -10.69
N MET A 86 -7.08 0.02 -10.26
CA MET A 86 -6.62 0.65 -9.02
C MET A 86 -5.47 1.60 -9.32
N ILE A 87 -5.68 2.88 -9.05
CA ILE A 87 -4.63 3.90 -9.13
C ILE A 87 -3.90 3.92 -7.79
N VAL A 88 -2.58 3.85 -7.82
CA VAL A 88 -1.72 3.93 -6.64
C VAL A 88 -0.82 5.14 -6.78
N VAL A 89 -0.81 5.95 -5.73
CA VAL A 89 0.07 7.12 -5.60
C VAL A 89 0.88 6.94 -4.33
N VAL A 90 2.20 7.09 -4.44
CA VAL A 90 3.12 6.91 -3.32
C VAL A 90 3.95 8.17 -3.18
N ASN A 91 3.95 8.75 -1.98
CA ASN A 91 4.79 9.87 -1.61
C ASN A 91 5.82 9.38 -0.57
N PHE A 92 7.10 9.36 -0.96
CA PHE A 92 8.20 8.99 -0.07
C PHE A 92 8.90 10.22 0.53
N SER A 93 8.45 11.43 0.22
CA SER A 93 8.98 12.65 0.84
C SER A 93 8.44 12.84 2.26
N GLY A 94 9.07 13.76 3.00
CA GLY A 94 8.51 14.29 4.25
C GLY A 94 7.50 15.42 4.05
N GLU A 95 7.19 15.79 2.80
CA GLU A 95 6.36 16.94 2.45
C GLU A 95 4.97 16.51 1.99
N ALA A 96 3.94 17.27 2.41
CA ALA A 96 2.56 17.04 2.01
C ALA A 96 2.21 17.87 0.77
N TRP A 97 2.51 17.33 -0.42
CA TRP A 97 2.27 18.02 -1.69
C TRP A 97 0.79 18.37 -1.90
N GLN A 98 0.51 19.66 -2.03
CA GLN A 98 -0.84 20.18 -2.27
C GLN A 98 -1.09 20.35 -3.77
N ASN A 99 -2.32 20.05 -4.22
CA ASN A 99 -2.71 20.15 -5.63
C ASN A 99 -1.81 19.35 -6.58
N TYR A 100 -1.23 18.25 -6.09
CA TYR A 100 -0.38 17.37 -6.88
C TYR A 100 -1.21 16.68 -7.97
N LYS A 101 -0.72 16.69 -9.22
CA LYS A 101 -1.44 16.16 -10.37
C LYS A 101 -0.74 14.92 -10.91
N ILE A 102 -1.52 13.89 -11.18
CA ILE A 102 -1.07 12.69 -11.87
C ILE A 102 -1.90 12.48 -13.14
N PRO A 103 -1.34 11.81 -14.17
CA PRO A 103 -2.15 11.35 -15.28
C PRO A 103 -3.07 10.21 -14.81
N LEU A 104 -4.27 10.14 -15.38
CA LEU A 104 -5.25 9.08 -15.13
C LEU A 104 -5.58 8.37 -16.44
N THR A 105 -5.97 7.11 -16.34
CA THR A 105 -6.31 6.22 -17.46
C THR A 105 -7.70 6.49 -18.05
N ALA A 106 -8.60 7.09 -17.26
CA ALA A 106 -9.96 7.39 -17.66
C ALA A 106 -10.49 8.66 -16.98
N ALA A 107 -11.41 9.33 -17.67
CA ALA A 107 -12.19 10.42 -17.10
C ALA A 107 -13.23 9.89 -16.09
N GLY A 108 -13.70 10.77 -15.21
CA GLY A 108 -14.71 10.45 -14.21
C GLY A 108 -14.21 10.71 -12.79
N SER A 109 -14.99 10.24 -11.82
CA SER A 109 -14.67 10.35 -10.40
C SER A 109 -13.97 9.08 -9.91
N TRP A 110 -12.87 9.27 -9.20
CA TRP A 110 -12.14 8.19 -8.53
C TRP A 110 -12.45 8.24 -7.04
N THR A 111 -12.64 7.08 -6.43
CA THR A 111 -12.90 6.95 -4.99
C THR A 111 -11.60 6.62 -4.28
N GLU A 112 -11.26 7.39 -3.26
CA GLU A 112 -10.17 7.05 -2.35
C GLU A 112 -10.62 5.88 -1.46
N VAL A 113 -9.83 4.80 -1.46
CA VAL A 113 -10.14 3.56 -0.72
C VAL A 113 -9.16 3.25 0.40
N LEU A 114 -8.02 3.96 0.45
CA LEU A 114 -6.97 3.82 1.45
C LEU A 114 -6.11 5.10 1.45
N THR A 115 -5.80 5.62 2.65
CA THR A 115 -4.82 6.69 2.89
C THR A 115 -4.11 6.46 4.22
#